data_AF-A0A1Y2DJ74-F1
#
_entry.id   AF-A0A1Y2DJ74-F1
#
_cell.length_a   1.000
_cell.length_b   1.000
_cell.length_c   1.000
_cell.angle_alpha   90.00
_cell.angle_beta   90.00
_cell.angle_gamma   90.00
#
_symmetry.space_group_name_H-M   'P 1'
#
loop_
_entity.id
_entity.type
_entity.pdbx_description
1 polymer ?
#
loop_
_entity_poly.entity_id
_entity_poly.type
_entity_poly.pdbx_seq_one_letter_code
_entity_poly.pdbx_strand_id
1 'polypeptide(L)' 'MKKVYSKHLVCDVVLPATGATSVLTSMDVAMNALLSALERTEPEFRVVKEWNDPRRYDSSIEAELA' A
#
# COMPACT_ATOMS: atom_id res chain seq x y z
N MET A 1 -5.59 -6.59 27.30
CA MET A 1 -6.12 -7.13 26.03
C MET A 1 -5.20 -8.25 25.57
N LYS A 2 -5.70 -9.47 25.35
CA LYS A 2 -4.88 -10.54 24.73
C LYS A 2 -4.50 -10.07 23.32
N LYS A 3 -3.24 -10.25 22.92
CA LYS A 3 -2.80 -9.99 21.54
C LYS A 3 -3.73 -10.75 20.61
N VAL A 4 -4.37 -10.05 19.68
CA VAL A 4 -5.21 -10.67 18.65
C VAL A 4 -4.28 -11.52 17.78
N TYR A 5 -4.58 -12.81 17.61
CA TYR A 5 -3.68 -13.74 16.92
C TYR A 5 -3.64 -13.53 15.40
N SER A 6 -4.63 -12.84 14.85
CA SER A 6 -4.75 -12.61 13.42
C SER A 6 -4.01 -11.33 13.01
N LYS A 7 -3.22 -11.44 11.95
CA LYS A 7 -2.59 -10.33 11.24
C LYS A 7 -3.15 -10.27 9.83
N HIS A 8 -3.25 -9.07 9.28
CA HIS A 8 -3.52 -8.87 7.87
C HIS A 8 -2.22 -8.48 7.18
N LEU A 9 -1.85 -9.22 6.13
CA LEU A 9 -0.71 -8.90 5.29
C LEU A 9 -1.24 -8.46 3.93
N VAL A 10 -0.87 -7.23 3.56
CA VAL A 10 -1.22 -6.62 2.26
C VAL A 10 0.07 -6.39 1.51
N CYS A 11 0.10 -6.73 0.22
CA CYS A 11 1.16 -6.33 -0.69
C CYS A 11 0.53 -5.42 -1.72
N ASP A 12 0.88 -4.15 -1.70
CA ASP A 12 0.24 -3.13 -2.54
C ASP A 12 1.21 -1.99 -2.85
N VAL A 13 0.86 -1.16 -3.83
CA VAL A 13 1.58 0.06 -4.14
C VAL A 13 1.27 1.10 -3.07
N VAL A 14 2.32 1.66 -2.44
CA VAL A 14 2.19 2.79 -1.53
C VAL A 14 2.77 4.03 -2.20
N LEU A 15 1.90 4.94 -2.62
CA LEU A 15 2.30 6.19 -3.25
C LEU A 15 2.95 7.13 -2.23
N PRO A 16 4.09 7.76 -2.54
CA PRO A 16 4.59 8.84 -1.71
C PRO A 16 3.66 10.06 -1.83
N ALA A 17 3.46 10.78 -0.73
CA ALA A 17 2.64 12.00 -0.71
C ALA A 17 3.11 13.07 -1.74
N THR A 18 4.41 13.08 -2.06
CA THR A 18 5.00 13.93 -3.09
C THR A 18 6.12 13.19 -3.82
N GLY A 19 6.30 13.46 -5.12
CA GLY A 19 7.43 12.92 -5.88
C GLY A 19 7.27 11.47 -6.33
N ALA A 20 6.05 11.07 -6.71
CA ALA A 20 5.80 9.76 -7.32
C ALA A 20 6.63 9.59 -8.61
N THR A 21 7.18 8.39 -8.79
CA THR A 21 7.95 8.07 -10.00
C THR A 21 7.01 7.85 -11.19
N SER A 22 7.55 7.92 -12.41
CA SER A 22 6.76 7.65 -13.62
C SER A 22 6.13 6.26 -13.63
N VAL A 23 6.77 5.27 -13.02
CA VAL A 23 6.24 3.89 -12.89
C VAL A 23 4.99 3.89 -12.02
N LEU A 24 5.08 4.48 -10.82
CA LEU A 24 3.95 4.57 -9.88
C LEU A 24 2.77 5.33 -10.49
N THR A 25 3.04 6.47 -11.14
CA THR A 25 2.00 7.24 -11.84
C THR A 25 1.36 6.44 -12.98
N SER A 26 2.15 5.64 -13.71
CA SER A 26 1.62 4.82 -14.80
C SER A 26 0.72 3.70 -14.29
N MET A 27 1.04 3.11 -13.14
CA MET A 27 0.20 2.10 -12.49
C MET A 27 -1.14 2.70 -12.04
N ASP A 28 -1.14 3.85 -11.38
CA ASP A 28 -2.36 4.54 -10.93
C ASP A 28 -3.27 4.92 -12.11
N VAL A 29 -2.71 5.49 -13.19
CA VAL A 29 -3.47 5.81 -14.39
C VAL A 29 -4.06 4.55 -15.04
N ALA A 30 -3.32 3.43 -15.07
CA ALA A 30 -3.82 2.19 -15.63
C ALA A 30 -4.97 1.60 -14.79
N MET A 31 -4.84 1.61 -13.45
CA MET A 31 -5.89 1.14 -12.53
C MET A 31 -7.16 1.98 -12.66
N ASN A 32 -7.02 3.31 -12.77
CA ASN A 32 -8.15 4.20 -13.00
C ASN A 32 -8.81 3.93 -14.35
N ALA A 33 -8.02 3.88 -15.43
CA ALA A 33 -8.54 3.72 -16.78
C ALA A 33 -9.31 2.41 -17.00
N LEU A 34 -8.89 1.32 -16.36
CA LEU A 34 -9.48 -0.01 -16.57
C LEU A 34 -10.56 -0.35 -15.54
N LEU A 35 -10.38 0.07 -14.29
CA LEU A 35 -11.18 -0.41 -13.15
C LEU A 35 -11.87 0.71 -12.39
N SER A 36 -11.65 1.99 -12.76
CA SER A 36 -12.03 3.14 -11.94
C SER A 36 -11.49 3.04 -10.51
N ALA A 37 -10.30 2.43 -10.36
CA ALA A 37 -9.60 2.26 -9.10
C ALA A 37 -8.47 3.29 -8.95
N LEU A 38 -7.83 3.32 -7.78
CA LEU A 38 -6.71 4.22 -7.48
C LEU A 38 -5.69 3.52 -6.59
N GLU A 39 -4.42 3.92 -6.74
CA GLU A 39 -3.35 3.56 -5.81
C GLU A 39 -3.36 4.49 -4.60
N ARG A 40 -2.97 3.99 -3.42
CA ARG A 40 -3.14 4.70 -2.15
C ARG A 40 -1.83 5.27 -1.63
N THR A 41 -1.89 6.45 -1.01
CA THR A 41 -0.74 7.05 -0.31
C THR A 41 -0.54 6.47 1.09
N GLU A 42 -1.63 6.10 1.76
CA GLU A 42 -1.61 5.52 3.10
C GLU A 42 -2.64 4.39 3.20
N PRO A 43 -2.32 3.30 3.91
CA PRO A 43 -3.25 2.23 4.18
C PRO A 43 -4.37 2.66 5.15
N GLU A 44 -5.60 2.22 4.91
CA GLU A 44 -6.79 2.51 5.74
C GLU A 44 -6.85 1.65 7.03
N PHE A 45 -5.80 0.90 7.32
CA PHE A 45 -5.72 -0.04 8.45
C PHE A 45 -4.60 0.35 9.40
N ARG A 46 -4.68 -0.14 10.65
CA ARG A 46 -3.63 0.11 11.64
C ARG A 46 -2.35 -0.64 11.26
N VAL A 47 -1.39 0.08 10.69
CA VAL A 47 -0.08 -0.46 10.31
C VAL A 47 0.73 -0.82 11.55
N VAL A 48 1.19 -2.06 11.59
CA VAL A 48 2.17 -2.55 12.56
C VAL A 48 3.57 -2.43 11.99
N LYS A 49 3.74 -2.81 10.73
CA LYS A 49 5.04 -2.78 10.06
C LYS A 49 4.88 -2.67 8.55
N GLU A 50 5.84 -2.00 7.92
CA GLU A 50 5.92 -1.86 6.48
C GLU A 50 7.32 -2.24 6.00
N TRP A 51 7.37 -2.98 4.90
CA TRP A 51 8.60 -3.30 4.19
C TRP A 51 8.46 -2.85 2.75
N ASN A 52 9.27 -1.87 2.36
CA ASN A 52 9.30 -1.35 1.00
C ASN A 52 10.24 -2.19 0.14
N ASP A 53 9.83 -2.51 -1.09
CA ASP A 53 10.74 -3.07 -2.09
C ASP A 53 11.91 -2.11 -2.35
N PRO A 54 13.15 -2.61 -2.57
CA PRO A 54 14.31 -1.75 -2.85
C PRO A 54 14.13 -0.83 -4.07
N ARG A 55 13.32 -1.21 -5.05
CA ARG A 55 12.97 -0.40 -6.23
C ARG A 55 11.76 0.50 -5.97
N ARG A 56 11.07 0.31 -4.85
CA ARG A 56 9.94 1.11 -4.35
C ARG A 56 8.74 1.12 -5.31
N TYR A 57 8.46 -0.04 -5.90
CA TYR A 57 7.24 -0.23 -6.68
C TYR A 57 6.08 -0.66 -5.80
N ASP A 58 6.36 -1.48 -4.79
CA ASP A 58 5.38 -2.05 -3.87
C ASP A 58 5.91 -2.11 -2.44
N SER A 59 4.97 -2.25 -1.50
CA SER A 59 5.23 -2.44 -0.08
C SER A 59 4.44 -3.64 0.44
N SER A 60 5.09 -4.43 1.28
CA SER A 60 4.40 -5.38 2.17
C SER A 60 4.04 -4.67 3.46
N ILE A 61 2.77 -4.72 3.87
CA ILE A 61 2.21 -4.04 5.03
C ILE A 61 1.62 -5.10 5.95
N GLU A 62 2.12 -5.18 7.18
CA GLU A 62 1.50 -5.92 8.28
C GLU A 62 0.57 -4.97 9.04
N ALA A 63 -0.69 -5.35 9.15
CA ALA A 63 -1.73 -4.60 9.84
C ALA A 63 -2.48 -5.44 10.89
N GLU A 64 -3.06 -4.74 11.86
CA GLU A 64 -3.95 -5.29 12.88
C GLU A 64 -5.35 -4.67 12.79
N LEU A 65 -6.35 -5.37 13.30
CA LEU A 65 -7.68 -4.79 13.54
C LEU A 65 -7.54 -3.60 14.49
N ALA A 66 -8.16 -2.47 14.11
CA ALA A 66 -8.22 -1.25 14.91
C ALA A 66 -9.07 -1.43 16.18
#